data_AF-A0A6N1YGF9-F1
#
_entry.id   AF-A0A6N1YGF9-F1
#
_cell.length_a   1.000
_cell.length_b   1.000
_cell.length_c   1.000
_cell.angle_alpha   90.00
_cell.angle_beta   90.00
_cell.angle_gamma   90.00
#
_symmetry.space_group_name_H-M   'P 1'
#
loop_
_entity.id
_entity.type
_entity.pdbx_description
1 polymer ?
#
loop_
_entity_poly.entity_id
_entity_poly.type
_entity_poly.pdbx_seq_one_letter_code
_entity_poly.pdbx_strand_id
1 'polypeptide(L)'
;MLTTINKNQILFAGDPHGCFNNLVSAVLKYRPAAVVMLGDYNLECSLEQYLQAIIEETKIYWIPGNHDFDSRAEYEYLFHSALSYNNLHLKVMDVGGVRIAGLGGIFAGRIWRPGDFPRWEDKKHWLKSQPSNVKKIPLHIDNAIWHHEFEWMKRNFSLSTGNYLKVVLQYIL
;
A
#
# COMPACT_ATOMS: atom_id res chain seq x y z
N MET A 1 -23.15 -10.34 15.33
CA MET A 1 -22.76 -8.93 15.50
C MET A 1 -22.91 -8.26 14.14
N LEU A 2 -23.78 -7.25 14.04
CA LEU A 2 -23.98 -6.45 12.82
C LEU A 2 -23.04 -5.24 12.90
N THR A 3 -22.15 -5.09 11.93
CA THR A 3 -21.21 -3.96 11.85
C THR A 3 -21.78 -2.95 10.87
N THR A 4 -22.37 -1.86 11.36
CA THR A 4 -22.84 -0.78 10.49
C THR A 4 -21.67 0.14 10.17
N ILE A 5 -21.37 0.33 8.88
CA ILE A 5 -20.37 1.30 8.44
C ILE A 5 -21.09 2.63 8.25
N ASN A 6 -20.65 3.66 8.98
CA ASN A 6 -21.19 5.00 8.84
C ASN A 6 -20.63 5.68 7.59
N LYS A 7 -21.43 6.57 6.99
CA LYS A 7 -20.99 7.41 5.87
C LYS A 7 -19.75 8.21 6.29
N ASN A 8 -18.72 8.21 5.45
CA ASN A 8 -17.42 8.88 5.69
C ASN A 8 -16.61 8.36 6.88
N GLN A 9 -16.89 7.15 7.38
CA GLN A 9 -16.10 6.54 8.46
C GLN A 9 -14.64 6.29 8.07
N ILE A 10 -14.40 5.94 6.81
CA ILE A 10 -13.06 5.72 6.24
C ILE A 10 -12.98 6.53 4.94
N LEU A 11 -11.92 7.33 4.78
CA LEU A 11 -11.61 7.99 3.52
C LEU A 11 -10.49 7.25 2.79
N PHE A 12 -10.58 7.21 1.47
CA PHE A 12 -9.54 6.69 0.58
C PHE A 12 -9.03 7.84 -0.28
N ALA A 13 -7.71 7.99 -0.39
CA ALA A 13 -7.09 9.06 -1.18
C ALA A 13 -5.79 8.55 -1.80
N GLY A 14 -5.64 8.68 -3.11
CA GLY A 14 -4.40 8.33 -3.83
C GLY A 14 -3.83 9.54 -4.55
N ASP A 15 -2.66 9.35 -5.16
CA ASP A 15 -2.08 10.26 -6.14
C ASP A 15 -1.92 11.71 -5.66
N PRO A 16 -1.43 11.97 -4.41
CA PRO A 16 -1.25 13.34 -3.98
C PRO A 16 -0.11 14.03 -4.74
N HIS A 17 0.87 13.30 -5.29
CA HIS A 17 1.98 13.84 -6.07
C HIS A 17 2.62 15.09 -5.42
N GLY A 18 2.94 14.99 -4.12
CA GLY A 18 3.48 16.07 -3.31
C GLY A 18 2.45 17.06 -2.72
N CYS A 19 1.17 17.00 -3.15
CA CYS A 19 0.10 17.92 -2.72
C CYS A 19 -0.96 17.24 -1.84
N PHE A 20 -0.81 17.40 -0.52
CA PHE A 20 -1.66 16.74 0.48
C PHE A 20 -2.84 17.61 0.96
N ASN A 21 -2.97 18.84 0.45
CA ASN A 21 -3.97 19.82 0.90
C ASN A 21 -5.42 19.30 0.78
N ASN A 22 -5.72 18.55 -0.29
CA ASN A 22 -7.05 17.96 -0.49
C ASN A 22 -7.37 16.90 0.58
N LEU A 23 -6.39 16.04 0.89
CA LEU A 23 -6.50 15.05 1.95
C LEU A 23 -6.71 15.72 3.31
N VAL A 24 -5.84 16.68 3.66
CA VAL A 24 -5.92 17.43 4.91
C VAL A 24 -7.28 18.10 5.06
N SER A 25 -7.73 18.82 4.03
CA SER A 25 -9.03 19.50 4.02
C SER A 25 -10.19 18.53 4.20
N ALA A 26 -10.13 17.36 3.54
CA ALA A 26 -11.16 16.33 3.67
C ALA A 26 -11.21 15.73 5.08
N VAL A 27 -10.06 15.43 5.68
CA VAL A 27 -10.00 14.89 7.04
C VAL A 27 -10.54 15.90 8.06
N LEU A 28 -10.12 17.16 7.99
CA LEU A 28 -10.59 18.18 8.92
C LEU A 28 -12.10 18.44 8.80
N LYS A 29 -12.64 18.36 7.57
CA LYS A 29 -14.07 18.55 7.28
C LYS A 29 -14.92 17.37 7.73
N TYR A 30 -14.51 16.14 7.39
CA TYR A 30 -15.33 14.94 7.57
C TYR A 30 -15.02 14.16 8.84
N ARG A 31 -13.89 14.44 9.50
CA ARG A 31 -13.44 13.79 10.74
C ARG A 31 -13.60 12.25 10.69
N PRO A 32 -13.05 11.58 9.67
CA PRO A 32 -13.16 10.13 9.55
C PRO A 32 -12.43 9.44 10.70
N ALA A 33 -12.81 8.20 11.00
CA ALA A 33 -12.08 7.38 11.96
C ALA A 33 -10.72 6.90 11.41
N ALA A 34 -10.63 6.76 10.09
CA ALA A 34 -9.40 6.40 9.40
C ALA A 34 -9.32 6.98 7.98
N VAL A 35 -8.09 7.16 7.51
CA VAL A 35 -7.72 7.39 6.11
C VAL A 35 -6.88 6.22 5.64
N VAL A 36 -7.10 5.77 4.41
CA VAL A 36 -6.21 4.87 3.71
C VAL A 36 -5.68 5.56 2.45
N MET A 37 -4.38 5.80 2.43
CA MET A 37 -3.70 6.44 1.32
C MET A 37 -3.25 5.42 0.28
N LEU A 38 -3.42 5.75 -1.00
CA LEU A 38 -3.25 4.85 -2.14
C LEU A 38 -2.13 5.36 -3.06
N GLY A 39 -0.89 5.34 -2.58
CA GLY A 39 0.32 5.47 -3.39
C GLY A 39 0.58 6.82 -4.06
N ASP A 40 1.75 6.87 -4.71
CA ASP A 40 2.21 7.95 -5.59
C ASP A 40 2.32 9.30 -4.88
N TYR A 41 3.14 9.28 -3.83
CA TYR A 41 3.25 10.38 -2.89
C TYR A 41 4.18 11.50 -3.34
N ASN A 42 5.22 11.16 -4.12
CA ASN A 42 6.32 12.06 -4.50
C ASN A 42 6.87 12.85 -3.31
N LEU A 43 7.37 12.10 -2.32
CA LEU A 43 7.86 12.66 -1.06
C LEU A 43 9.25 13.30 -1.21
N GLU A 44 9.40 14.52 -0.71
CA GLU A 44 10.70 15.18 -0.56
C GLU A 44 11.21 15.13 0.90
N CYS A 45 10.37 14.64 1.82
CA CYS A 45 10.68 14.41 3.22
C CYS A 45 9.74 13.34 3.82
N SER A 46 9.98 12.92 5.06
CA SER A 46 9.20 11.84 5.69
C SER A 46 7.69 12.10 5.68
N LEU A 47 6.90 11.07 5.38
CA LEU A 47 5.45 11.17 5.16
C LEU A 47 4.71 11.94 6.28
N GLU A 48 5.08 11.76 7.55
CA GLU A 48 4.44 12.42 8.69
C GLU A 48 4.53 13.95 8.64
N GLN A 49 5.54 14.51 7.96
CA GLN A 49 5.70 15.96 7.84
C GLN A 49 4.60 16.57 6.98
N TYR A 50 4.19 15.90 5.90
CA TYR A 50 3.06 16.32 5.07
C TYR A 50 1.71 16.19 5.80
N LEU A 51 1.62 15.29 6.79
CA LEU A 51 0.39 14.92 7.46
C LEU A 51 0.27 15.50 8.87
N GLN A 52 1.21 16.37 9.28
CA GLN A 52 1.28 16.91 10.64
C GLN A 52 -0.06 17.52 11.11
N ALA A 53 -0.79 18.19 10.20
CA ALA A 53 -2.07 18.82 10.50
C ALA A 53 -3.20 17.83 10.83
N ILE A 54 -3.05 16.54 10.53
CA ILE A 54 -4.11 15.53 10.66
C ILE A 54 -3.66 14.24 11.37
N ILE A 55 -2.38 14.08 11.69
CA ILE A 55 -1.82 12.84 12.25
C ILE A 55 -2.43 12.47 13.61
N GLU A 56 -2.88 13.47 14.38
CA GLU A 56 -3.58 13.27 15.66
C GLU A 56 -5.11 13.22 15.51
N GLU A 57 -5.63 13.58 14.34
CA GLU A 57 -7.07 13.77 14.09
C GLU A 57 -7.75 12.52 13.52
N THR A 58 -6.98 11.63 12.88
CA THR A 58 -7.45 10.38 12.27
C THR A 58 -6.36 9.33 12.28
N LYS A 59 -6.73 8.04 12.24
CA LYS A 59 -5.76 6.99 11.92
C LYS A 59 -5.38 7.07 10.45
N ILE A 60 -4.10 6.90 10.14
CA ILE A 60 -3.58 6.98 8.77
C ILE A 60 -2.91 5.66 8.41
N TYR A 61 -3.46 4.99 7.41
CA TYR A 61 -2.90 3.79 6.78
C TYR A 61 -2.51 4.11 5.36
N TRP A 62 -1.63 3.30 4.78
CA TRP A 62 -1.17 3.55 3.42
C TRP A 62 -0.74 2.27 2.70
N ILE A 63 -0.80 2.30 1.38
CA ILE A 63 -0.06 1.41 0.50
C ILE A 63 0.86 2.25 -0.39
N PRO A 64 2.03 1.74 -0.79
CA PRO A 64 2.87 2.39 -1.80
C PRO A 64 2.23 2.25 -3.19
N GLY A 65 2.43 3.26 -4.04
CA GLY A 65 2.15 3.23 -5.47
C GLY A 65 3.34 2.67 -6.23
N ASN A 66 3.40 2.91 -7.54
CA ASN A 66 4.54 2.44 -8.35
C ASN A 66 5.67 3.47 -8.41
N HIS A 67 5.36 4.75 -8.25
CA HIS A 67 6.36 5.82 -8.29
C HIS A 67 7.10 6.00 -6.96
N ASP A 68 6.56 5.48 -5.86
CA ASP A 68 7.21 5.52 -4.53
C ASP A 68 8.51 4.71 -4.42
N PHE A 69 8.91 4.03 -5.51
CA PHE A 69 10.14 3.25 -5.62
C PHE A 69 11.10 3.76 -6.70
N ASP A 70 10.80 4.91 -7.32
CA ASP A 70 11.63 5.51 -8.37
C ASP A 70 12.98 6.01 -7.82
N SER A 71 13.01 6.43 -6.56
CA SER A 71 14.22 6.83 -5.86
C SER A 71 14.37 6.16 -4.50
N ARG A 72 15.63 6.00 -4.08
CA ARG A 72 15.96 5.51 -2.73
C ARG A 72 15.43 6.47 -1.66
N ALA A 73 15.47 7.78 -1.93
CA ALA A 73 15.04 8.81 -0.98
C ALA A 73 13.52 8.73 -0.73
N GLU A 74 12.70 8.70 -1.79
CA GLU A 74 11.23 8.55 -1.66
C GLU A 74 10.85 7.28 -0.91
N TYR A 75 11.50 6.16 -1.24
CA TYR A 75 11.32 4.92 -0.49
C TYR A 75 11.65 5.07 1.00
N GLU A 76 12.77 5.72 1.35
CA GLU A 76 13.15 5.90 2.75
C GLU A 76 12.21 6.87 3.48
N TYR A 77 11.78 7.96 2.85
CA TYR A 77 10.79 8.89 3.41
C TYR A 77 9.45 8.23 3.69
N LEU A 78 9.06 7.25 2.87
CA LEU A 78 7.82 6.50 3.05
C LEU A 78 7.99 5.36 4.08
N PHE A 79 8.93 4.45 3.84
CA PHE A 79 9.06 3.20 4.60
C PHE A 79 9.79 3.36 5.94
N HIS A 80 10.54 4.44 6.15
CA HIS A 80 11.16 4.76 7.44
C HIS A 80 10.49 5.93 8.16
N SER A 81 9.32 6.38 7.68
CA SER A 81 8.47 7.36 8.36
C SER A 81 8.01 6.89 9.74
N ALA A 82 7.54 7.84 10.55
CA ALA A 82 6.84 7.53 11.80
C ALA A 82 5.56 6.69 11.57
N LEU A 83 5.05 6.66 10.34
CA LEU A 83 3.86 5.92 9.91
C LEU A 83 4.18 4.57 9.27
N SER A 84 5.44 4.13 9.27
CA SER A 84 5.90 2.87 8.65
C SER A 84 5.11 1.62 9.09
N TYR A 85 4.71 1.57 10.36
CA TYR A 85 3.91 0.47 10.92
C TYR A 85 2.50 0.36 10.32
N ASN A 86 1.97 1.45 9.75
CA ASN A 86 0.63 1.51 9.17
C ASN A 86 0.57 1.16 7.67
N ASN A 87 1.68 0.68 7.10
CA ASN A 87 1.71 0.14 5.74
C ASN A 87 0.86 -1.14 5.64
N LEU A 88 -0.10 -1.14 4.71
CA LEU A 88 -1.02 -2.25 4.43
C LEU A 88 -0.52 -3.21 3.34
N HIS A 89 0.55 -2.90 2.60
CA HIS A 89 1.05 -3.76 1.52
C HIS A 89 1.37 -5.17 2.03
N LEU A 90 0.74 -6.17 1.40
CA LEU A 90 0.79 -7.59 1.78
C LEU A 90 0.35 -7.85 3.22
N LYS A 91 -0.55 -7.02 3.76
CA LYS A 91 -1.15 -7.19 5.09
C LYS A 91 -2.66 -7.11 5.02
N VAL A 92 -3.28 -7.71 6.04
CA VAL A 92 -4.72 -7.59 6.30
C VAL A 92 -4.90 -6.96 7.67
N MET A 93 -5.52 -5.79 7.75
CA MET A 93 -5.72 -5.04 8.99
C MET A 93 -7.19 -4.69 9.21
N ASP A 94 -7.58 -4.50 10.47
CA ASP A 94 -8.86 -3.86 10.81
C ASP A 94 -8.67 -2.34 10.79
N VAL A 95 -9.45 -1.69 9.93
CA VAL A 95 -9.46 -0.25 9.75
C VAL A 95 -10.88 0.21 9.96
N GLY A 96 -11.16 0.85 11.10
CA GLY A 96 -12.49 1.35 11.41
C GLY A 96 -13.59 0.29 11.36
N GLY A 97 -13.33 -0.96 11.80
CA GLY A 97 -14.31 -2.04 11.74
C GLY A 97 -14.53 -2.61 10.33
N VAL A 98 -13.64 -2.32 9.39
CA VAL A 98 -13.57 -2.92 8.05
C VAL A 98 -12.27 -3.69 7.94
N ARG A 99 -12.32 -4.93 7.42
CA ARG A 99 -11.11 -5.72 7.19
C ARG A 99 -10.57 -5.41 5.80
N ILE A 100 -9.40 -4.77 5.76
CA ILE A 100 -8.77 -4.27 4.54
C ILE A 100 -7.51 -5.09 4.27
N ALA A 101 -7.40 -5.64 3.06
CA ALA A 101 -6.17 -6.17 2.51
C ALA A 101 -5.52 -5.13 1.58
N GLY A 102 -4.24 -4.82 1.81
CA GLY A 102 -3.51 -3.86 0.98
C GLY A 102 -2.57 -4.53 -0.02
N LEU A 103 -2.59 -4.04 -1.25
CA LEU A 103 -1.68 -4.44 -2.31
C LEU A 103 -1.13 -3.21 -3.01
N GLY A 104 -0.04 -2.66 -2.46
CA GLY A 104 0.74 -1.60 -3.09
C GLY A 104 1.72 -2.08 -4.15
N GLY A 105 2.30 -1.14 -4.90
CA GLY A 105 3.21 -1.40 -6.00
C GLY A 105 2.49 -1.61 -7.33
N ILE A 106 3.18 -2.27 -8.28
CA ILE A 106 2.72 -2.42 -9.67
C ILE A 106 2.68 -3.88 -10.13
N PHE A 107 1.66 -4.22 -10.93
CA PHE A 107 1.65 -5.43 -11.74
C PHE A 107 2.53 -5.27 -12.99
N ALA A 108 3.82 -5.53 -12.81
CA ALA A 108 4.80 -5.41 -13.88
C ALA A 108 4.82 -6.67 -14.75
N GLY A 109 4.54 -6.56 -16.06
CA GLY A 109 4.55 -7.71 -16.98
C GLY A 109 5.89 -8.47 -17.06
N ARG A 110 7.01 -7.80 -16.75
CA ARG A 110 8.33 -8.46 -16.60
C ARG A 110 8.44 -9.37 -15.36
N ILE A 111 7.48 -9.29 -14.45
CA ILE A 111 7.34 -10.11 -13.24
C ILE A 111 6.08 -10.97 -13.36
N TRP A 112 4.91 -10.35 -13.29
CA TRP A 112 3.61 -10.98 -13.39
C TRP A 112 2.47 -9.94 -13.48
N ARG A 113 1.39 -10.28 -14.17
CA ARG A 113 0.10 -9.57 -14.16
C ARG A 113 -1.05 -10.57 -13.95
N PRO A 114 -2.18 -10.16 -13.37
CA PRO A 114 -3.34 -11.03 -13.23
C PRO A 114 -3.80 -11.54 -14.60
N GLY A 115 -3.96 -12.85 -14.73
CA GLY A 115 -4.30 -13.52 -15.99
C GLY A 115 -3.09 -14.10 -16.75
N ASP A 116 -1.88 -13.64 -16.46
CA ASP A 116 -0.65 -14.19 -17.07
C ASP A 116 -0.06 -15.33 -16.22
N PHE A 117 0.75 -16.17 -16.87
CA PHE A 117 1.65 -17.07 -16.14
C PHE A 117 2.77 -16.27 -15.49
N PRO A 118 3.13 -16.55 -14.22
CA PRO A 118 4.23 -15.88 -13.56
C PRO A 118 5.55 -16.18 -14.28
N ARG A 119 6.29 -15.14 -14.66
CA ARG A 119 7.61 -15.32 -15.30
C ARG A 119 8.64 -15.89 -14.31
N TRP A 120 8.43 -15.64 -13.02
CA TRP A 120 9.31 -16.07 -11.94
C TRP A 120 8.45 -16.64 -10.81
N GLU A 121 8.85 -17.81 -10.28
CA GLU A 121 8.25 -18.37 -9.07
C GLU A 121 8.34 -17.41 -7.89
N ASP A 122 9.56 -16.91 -7.59
CA ASP A 122 9.82 -15.97 -6.52
C ASP A 122 11.01 -15.04 -6.82
N LYS A 123 11.30 -14.16 -5.87
CA LYS A 123 12.43 -13.22 -5.91
C LYS A 123 13.79 -13.92 -6.02
N LYS A 124 13.94 -15.12 -5.43
CA LYS A 124 15.18 -15.90 -5.49
C LYS A 124 15.40 -16.51 -6.87
N HIS A 125 14.34 -17.01 -7.50
CA HIS A 125 14.36 -17.52 -8.86
C HIS A 125 14.73 -16.41 -9.85
N TRP A 126 14.19 -15.21 -9.67
CA TRP A 126 14.60 -14.04 -10.46
C TRP A 126 16.10 -13.77 -10.33
N LEU A 127 16.63 -13.68 -9.10
CA LEU A 127 18.05 -13.42 -8.84
C LEU A 127 18.97 -14.48 -9.45
N LYS A 128 18.64 -15.76 -9.33
CA LYS A 128 19.41 -16.86 -9.92
C LYS A 128 19.43 -16.83 -11.45
N SER A 129 18.41 -16.22 -12.05
CA SER A 129 18.29 -16.09 -13.50
C SER A 129 18.99 -14.84 -14.06
N GLN A 130 19.57 -14.00 -13.20
CA GLN A 130 20.33 -12.82 -13.63
C GLN A 130 21.82 -13.13 -13.85
N PRO A 131 22.53 -12.31 -14.64
CA PRO A 131 23.98 -12.37 -14.74
C PRO A 131 24.66 -12.28 -13.37
N SER A 132 25.83 -12.90 -13.23
CA SER A 132 26.50 -13.10 -11.93
C SER A 132 26.90 -11.82 -11.20
N ASN A 133 26.98 -10.68 -11.90
CA ASN A 133 27.23 -9.36 -11.34
C ASN A 133 25.99 -8.73 -10.66
N VAL A 134 24.78 -9.22 -10.95
CA VAL A 134 23.55 -8.77 -10.30
C VAL A 134 23.40 -9.49 -8.96
N LYS A 135 23.67 -8.76 -7.87
CA LYS A 135 23.60 -9.31 -6.50
C LYS A 135 22.32 -8.93 -5.75
N LYS A 136 21.59 -7.94 -6.24
CA LYS A 136 20.39 -7.39 -5.61
C LYS A 136 19.33 -7.12 -6.66
N ILE A 137 18.08 -7.24 -6.25
CA ILE A 137 16.93 -6.89 -7.07
C ILE A 137 16.83 -5.35 -7.09
N PRO A 138 16.71 -4.70 -8.25
CA PRO A 138 16.43 -3.27 -8.31
C PRO A 138 15.17 -2.92 -7.52
N LEU A 139 15.18 -1.77 -6.84
CA LEU A 139 14.14 -1.39 -5.88
C LEU A 139 12.71 -1.48 -6.44
N HIS A 140 12.50 -0.96 -7.64
CA HIS A 140 11.22 -0.96 -8.35
C HIS A 140 10.79 -2.35 -8.84
N ILE A 141 11.71 -3.31 -8.96
CA ILE A 141 11.39 -4.72 -9.24
C ILE A 141 11.09 -5.46 -7.95
N ASP A 142 11.88 -5.21 -6.91
CA ASP A 142 11.72 -5.85 -5.60
C ASP A 142 10.35 -5.52 -5.00
N ASN A 143 9.87 -4.30 -5.19
CA ASN A 143 8.56 -3.84 -4.70
C ASN A 143 7.45 -3.87 -5.77
N ALA A 144 7.67 -4.54 -6.90
CA ALA A 144 6.56 -4.92 -7.78
C ALA A 144 5.68 -5.97 -7.07
N ILE A 145 4.47 -6.19 -7.57
CA ILE A 145 3.59 -7.23 -7.04
C ILE A 145 4.01 -8.59 -7.62
N TRP A 146 4.49 -9.50 -6.75
CA TRP A 146 4.86 -10.85 -7.16
C TRP A 146 3.68 -11.82 -7.02
N HIS A 147 3.57 -12.75 -7.97
CA HIS A 147 2.49 -13.74 -7.99
C HIS A 147 2.38 -14.54 -6.69
N HIS A 148 3.50 -15.03 -6.15
CA HIS A 148 3.49 -15.82 -4.92
C HIS A 148 3.06 -14.99 -3.69
N GLU A 149 3.43 -13.71 -3.63
CA GLU A 149 3.02 -12.79 -2.56
C GLU A 149 1.52 -12.48 -2.65
N PHE A 150 1.02 -12.24 -3.87
CA PHE A 150 -0.41 -12.06 -4.13
C PHE A 150 -1.22 -13.31 -3.73
N GLU A 151 -0.80 -14.50 -4.16
CA GLU A 151 -1.48 -15.75 -3.84
C GLU A 151 -1.45 -16.05 -2.33
N TRP A 152 -0.34 -15.76 -1.66
CA TRP A 152 -0.25 -15.84 -0.21
C TRP A 152 -1.25 -14.90 0.46
N MET A 153 -1.29 -13.63 0.05
CA MET A 153 -2.19 -12.63 0.63
C MET A 153 -3.67 -13.00 0.40
N LYS A 154 -4.02 -13.44 -0.81
CA LYS A 154 -5.36 -13.92 -1.17
C LYS A 154 -5.82 -15.09 -0.29
N ARG A 155 -4.93 -16.06 -0.02
CA ARG A 155 -5.22 -17.19 0.89
C ARG A 155 -5.47 -16.70 2.31
N ASN A 156 -4.58 -15.87 2.85
CA ASN A 156 -4.73 -15.34 4.21
C ASN A 156 -6.00 -14.48 4.39
N PHE A 157 -6.35 -13.69 3.38
CA PHE A 157 -7.58 -12.90 3.37
C PHE A 157 -8.85 -13.76 3.31
N SER A 158 -8.80 -14.85 2.53
CA SER A 158 -9.92 -15.79 2.43
C SER A 158 -10.13 -16.54 3.75
N LEU A 159 -9.06 -16.97 4.40
CA LEU A 159 -9.07 -17.70 5.68
C LEU A 159 -9.44 -16.81 6.88
N SER A 160 -9.39 -15.48 6.74
CA SER A 160 -9.76 -14.59 7.83
C SER A 160 -11.26 -14.75 8.15
N THR A 161 -11.58 -15.31 9.31
CA THR A 161 -12.94 -15.49 9.82
C THR A 161 -13.48 -14.21 10.48
N GLY A 162 -14.79 -13.97 10.36
CA GLY A 162 -15.51 -12.85 11.01
C GLY A 162 -16.50 -12.14 10.07
N ASN A 163 -17.54 -11.53 10.64
CA ASN A 163 -18.58 -10.77 9.91
C ASN A 163 -18.13 -9.34 9.57
N TYR A 164 -16.92 -9.19 9.05
CA TYR A 164 -16.39 -7.89 8.62
C TYR A 164 -16.64 -7.68 7.13
N LEU A 165 -16.92 -6.44 6.72
CA LEU A 165 -16.79 -6.07 5.31
C LEU A 165 -15.33 -6.25 4.90
N LYS A 166 -15.11 -6.93 3.77
CA LYS A 166 -13.81 -7.27 3.22
C LYS A 166 -13.53 -6.40 2.00
N VAL A 167 -12.44 -5.62 2.02
CA VAL A 167 -12.01 -4.77 0.89
C VAL A 167 -10.59 -5.11 0.50
N VAL A 168 -10.34 -5.28 -0.80
CA VAL A 168 -8.99 -5.35 -1.37
C VAL A 168 -8.70 -3.99 -1.98
N LEU A 169 -7.64 -3.34 -1.49
CA LEU A 169 -7.14 -2.10 -2.08
C LEU A 169 -5.97 -2.43 -2.97
N GLN A 170 -6.10 -2.02 -4.21
CA GLN A 170 -5.08 -2.10 -5.22
C GLN A 170 -4.84 -0.69 -5.71
N TYR A 171 -3.58 -0.31 -5.83
CA TYR A 171 -3.20 0.87 -6.59
C TYR A 171 -3.37 0.56 -8.09
N ILE A 172 -4.26 1.30 -8.77
CA ILE A 172 -4.57 1.10 -10.18
C ILE A 172 -4.23 2.40 -10.93
N LEU A 173 -3.20 2.32 -11.77
CA LEU A 173 -2.97 3.24 -12.89
C LEU A 173 -3.38 2.57 -14.20
#